data_AF-A0A842PJI7-F1
#
_entry.id   AF-A0A842PJI7-F1
#
_cell.length_a   1.000
_cell.length_b   1.000
_cell.length_c   1.000
_cell.angle_alpha   90.00
_cell.angle_beta   90.00
_cell.angle_gamma   90.00
#
_symmetry.space_group_name_H-M   'P 1'
#
loop_
_entity.id
_entity.type
_entity.pdbx_description
1 polymer ?
#
loop_
_entity_poly.entity_id
_entity_poly.type
_entity_poly.pdbx_seq_one_letter_code
_entity_poly.pdbx_strand_id
1 'polypeptide(L)'
;MTGSNGEWYLSELANGIERSRILSIATQVKKMKAEGKQVTAFTVGDFSPEQFEVPHSFTDELAAAVHQNQTNYPPAAGLPELRESLSNWMM
;
A
#
# COMPACT_ATOMS: atom_id res chain seq x y z
N MET A 1 21.80 0.52 13.73
CA MET A 1 22.58 0.31 14.97
C MET A 1 23.95 -0.18 14.52
N THR A 2 25.02 0.56 14.81
CA THR A 2 26.39 0.22 14.38
C THR A 2 27.01 -0.74 15.38
N GLY A 3 27.46 -1.89 14.92
CA GLY A 3 28.21 -2.85 15.72
C GLY A 3 29.53 -2.24 16.18
N SER A 4 30.12 -2.79 17.23
CA SER A 4 31.42 -2.36 17.77
C SER A 4 32.55 -2.29 16.72
N ASN A 5 32.36 -2.91 15.54
CA ASN A 5 33.31 -2.93 14.42
C ASN A 5 32.85 -2.11 13.19
N GLY A 6 31.82 -1.25 13.30
CA GLY A 6 31.32 -0.46 12.16
C GLY A 6 30.42 -1.22 11.19
N GLU A 7 30.14 -2.49 11.45
CA GLU A 7 29.22 -3.33 10.68
C GLU A 7 27.77 -3.00 11.06
N TRP A 8 26.87 -2.92 10.06
CA TRP A 8 25.45 -2.72 10.27
C TRP A 8 24.83 -4.02 10.77
N TYR A 9 24.18 -3.99 11.94
CA TYR A 9 23.38 -5.11 12.42
C TYR A 9 21.90 -4.76 12.47
N LEU A 10 21.09 -5.75 12.13
CA LEU A 10 19.65 -5.73 12.36
C LEU A 10 19.36 -6.12 13.81
N SER A 11 18.28 -5.62 14.38
CA SER A 11 17.79 -6.10 15.68
C SER A 11 17.40 -7.58 15.59
N GLU A 12 17.37 -8.27 16.73
CA GLU A 12 16.87 -9.66 16.78
C GLU A 12 15.46 -9.79 16.21
N LEU A 13 14.59 -8.82 16.51
CA LEU A 13 13.24 -8.75 15.97
C LEU A 13 13.25 -8.69 14.43
N ALA A 14 14.10 -7.84 13.85
CA ALA A 14 14.20 -7.72 12.40
C ALA A 14 14.78 -8.99 11.75
N ASN A 15 15.75 -9.65 12.40
CA ASN A 15 16.29 -10.93 11.93
C ASN A 15 15.27 -12.07 11.99
N GLY A 16 14.27 -11.99 12.88
CA GLY A 16 13.19 -12.97 13.00
C GLY A 16 12.07 -12.82 11.97
N ILE A 17 12.06 -11.77 11.14
CA ILE A 17 11.02 -11.56 10.13
C ILE A 17 11.28 -12.46 8.92
N GLU A 18 10.35 -13.35 8.63
CA GLU A 18 10.41 -14.21 7.45
C GLU A 18 9.91 -13.50 6.18
N ARG A 19 10.45 -13.92 5.02
CA ARG A 19 10.01 -13.41 3.72
C ARG A 19 8.56 -13.81 3.45
N SER A 20 7.76 -12.84 3.00
CA SER A 20 6.39 -13.10 2.54
C SER A 20 6.34 -14.08 1.36
N ARG A 21 5.66 -15.20 1.57
CA ARG A 21 5.38 -16.20 0.53
C ARG A 21 4.37 -15.67 -0.48
N ILE A 22 3.41 -14.85 -0.05
CA ILE A 22 2.41 -14.20 -0.93
C ILE A 22 3.11 -13.29 -1.94
N LEU A 23 4.05 -12.44 -1.49
CA LEU A 23 4.82 -11.56 -2.39
C LEU A 23 5.70 -12.36 -3.36
N SER A 24 6.23 -13.50 -2.90
CA SER A 24 7.01 -14.40 -3.76
C SER A 24 6.17 -15.00 -4.90
N ILE A 25 4.91 -15.36 -4.62
CA ILE A 25 3.95 -15.83 -5.60
C ILE A 25 3.54 -14.69 -6.55
N ALA A 26 3.21 -13.51 -6.00
CA ALA A 26 2.83 -12.34 -6.81
C ALA A 26 3.93 -11.95 -7.82
N THR A 27 5.20 -12.00 -7.39
CA THR A 27 6.36 -11.73 -8.25
C THR A 27 6.47 -12.76 -9.39
N GLN A 28 6.29 -14.05 -9.09
CA GLN A 28 6.33 -15.10 -10.11
C GLN A 28 5.20 -14.97 -11.12
N VAL A 29 3.98 -14.70 -10.66
CA VAL A 29 2.82 -14.44 -11.54
C VAL A 29 3.09 -13.25 -12.46
N LYS A 30 3.62 -12.13 -11.93
CA LYS A 30 3.98 -10.96 -12.73
C LYS A 30 5.02 -11.30 -13.80
N LYS A 31 6.04 -12.09 -13.44
CA LYS A 31 7.06 -12.57 -14.39
C LYS A 31 6.44 -13.42 -15.50
N MET A 32 5.58 -14.39 -15.16
CA MET A 32 4.90 -15.23 -16.15
C MET A 32 4.04 -14.42 -17.11
N LYS A 33 3.28 -13.43 -16.61
CA LYS A 33 2.50 -12.50 -17.44
C LYS A 33 3.40 -11.69 -18.38
N ALA A 34 4.53 -11.17 -17.89
CA ALA A 34 5.50 -10.42 -18.71
C ALA A 34 6.16 -11.27 -19.80
N GLU A 35 6.30 -12.59 -19.57
CA GLU A 35 6.73 -13.57 -20.57
C GLU A 35 5.64 -13.91 -21.61
N GLY A 36 4.46 -13.26 -21.55
CA GLY A 36 3.34 -13.50 -22.46
C GLY A 36 2.49 -14.72 -22.10
N LYS A 37 2.70 -15.35 -20.94
CA LYS A 37 1.88 -16.48 -20.50
C LYS A 37 0.50 -15.99 -20.03
N GLN A 38 -0.54 -16.72 -20.40
CA GLN A 38 -1.87 -16.50 -19.85
C GLN A 38 -1.92 -17.07 -18.42
N VAL A 39 -2.12 -16.21 -17.43
CA VAL A 39 -2.14 -16.59 -16.01
C VAL A 39 -3.35 -15.97 -15.34
N THR A 40 -4.23 -16.81 -14.80
CA THR A 40 -5.34 -16.41 -13.94
C THR A 40 -4.90 -16.44 -12.49
N ALA A 41 -4.69 -15.26 -11.90
CA ALA A 41 -4.10 -15.13 -10.57
C ALA A 41 -5.17 -15.06 -9.47
N PHE A 42 -5.41 -16.18 -8.78
CA PHE A 42 -6.36 -16.27 -7.66
C PHE A 42 -5.69 -16.24 -6.27
N THR A 43 -4.40 -15.88 -6.22
CA THR A 43 -3.56 -16.01 -5.02
C THR A 43 -3.07 -14.68 -4.47
N VAL A 44 -3.31 -13.57 -5.17
CA VAL A 44 -2.92 -12.22 -4.77
C VAL A 44 -4.19 -11.47 -4.39
N GLY A 45 -4.19 -10.84 -3.21
CA GLY A 45 -5.39 -10.23 -2.62
C GLY A 45 -5.78 -8.86 -3.18
N ASP A 46 -4.94 -8.25 -4.01
CA ASP A 46 -5.22 -6.95 -4.60
C ASP A 46 -6.14 -7.08 -5.83
N PHE A 47 -7.07 -6.14 -5.95
CA PHE A 47 -7.92 -6.02 -7.13
C PHE A 47 -7.12 -5.47 -8.32
N SER A 48 -7.37 -6.03 -9.52
CA SER A 48 -6.84 -5.47 -10.77
C SER A 48 -7.53 -4.12 -11.04
N PRO A 49 -6.78 -3.01 -11.18
CA PRO A 49 -7.37 -1.72 -11.53
C PRO A 49 -8.06 -1.72 -12.90
N GLU A 50 -7.68 -2.63 -13.81
CA GLU A 50 -8.35 -2.79 -15.10
C GLU A 50 -9.75 -3.41 -14.96
N GLN A 51 -10.05 -4.06 -13.84
CA GLN A 51 -11.36 -4.66 -13.54
C GLN A 51 -12.14 -3.87 -12.50
N PHE A 52 -11.44 -3.22 -11.56
CA PHE A 52 -11.98 -2.47 -10.44
C PHE A 52 -11.35 -1.07 -10.43
N GLU A 53 -11.86 -0.21 -11.30
CA GLU A 53 -11.42 1.17 -11.39
C GLU A 53 -11.78 1.95 -10.12
N VAL A 54 -10.92 2.89 -9.75
CA VAL A 54 -11.21 3.83 -8.66
C VAL A 54 -12.37 4.74 -9.10
N PRO A 55 -13.40 4.99 -8.27
CA PRO A 55 -14.48 5.87 -8.69
C PRO A 55 -13.97 7.28 -8.98
N HIS A 56 -14.39 7.86 -10.12
CA HIS A 56 -13.87 9.15 -10.60
C HIS A 56 -13.96 10.28 -9.57
N SER A 57 -15.01 10.29 -8.74
CA SER A 57 -15.14 11.28 -7.67
C SER A 57 -13.94 11.28 -6.71
N PHE A 58 -13.32 10.14 -6.44
CA PHE A 58 -12.13 10.09 -5.60
C PHE A 58 -10.90 10.67 -6.30
N THR A 59 -10.71 10.37 -7.58
CA THR A 59 -9.56 10.88 -8.33
C THR A 59 -9.65 12.39 -8.56
N ASP A 60 -10.87 12.89 -8.81
CA ASP A 60 -11.13 14.31 -9.05
C ASP A 60 -10.92 15.14 -7.77
N GLU A 61 -11.47 14.69 -6.64
CA GLU A 61 -11.30 15.37 -5.35
C GLU A 61 -9.84 15.32 -4.86
N LEU A 62 -9.14 14.20 -5.09
CA LEU A 62 -7.71 14.10 -4.79
C LEU A 62 -6.90 15.14 -5.59
N ALA A 63 -7.16 15.27 -6.89
CA ALA A 63 -6.49 16.25 -7.73
C ALA A 63 -6.82 17.68 -7.26
N ALA A 64 -8.08 17.97 -6.96
CA ALA A 64 -8.51 19.27 -6.45
C ALA A 64 -7.82 19.64 -5.12
N ALA A 65 -7.73 18.71 -4.17
CA ALA A 65 -7.05 18.93 -2.89
C ALA A 65 -5.55 19.26 -3.07
N VAL A 66 -4.88 18.55 -3.98
CA VAL A 66 -3.48 18.84 -4.33
C VAL A 66 -3.33 20.23 -4.96
N HIS A 67 -4.22 20.60 -5.90
CA HIS A 67 -4.24 21.94 -6.50
C HIS A 67 -4.51 23.06 -5.48
N GLN A 68 -5.21 22.75 -4.39
CA GLN A 68 -5.47 23.67 -3.28
C GLN A 68 -4.35 23.69 -2.22
N ASN A 69 -3.20 23.03 -2.49
CA ASN A 69 -2.06 22.94 -1.59
C ASN A 69 -2.38 22.26 -0.24
N GLN A 70 -3.32 21.31 -0.22
CA GLN A 70 -3.58 20.46 0.96
C GLN A 70 -2.47 19.39 1.13
N THR A 71 -1.23 19.82 1.32
CA THR A 71 -0.01 18.97 1.28
C THR A 71 0.82 19.03 2.56
N ASN A 72 0.35 19.75 3.57
CA ASN A 72 1.02 19.86 4.87
C ASN A 72 0.64 18.70 5.80
N TYR A 73 1.41 18.57 6.89
CA TYR A 73 1.16 17.54 7.90
C TYR A 73 -0.27 17.60 8.44
N PRO A 74 -1.03 16.49 8.37
CA PRO A 74 -2.30 16.39 9.07
C PRO A 74 -2.06 16.21 10.57
N PRO A 75 -3.09 16.40 11.41
CA PRO A 75 -3.03 15.98 12.81
C PRO A 75 -2.65 14.49 12.93
N ALA A 76 -1.89 14.12 13.97
CA ALA A 76 -1.41 12.75 14.15
C ALA A 76 -2.54 11.70 14.20
N ALA A 77 -3.73 12.09 14.66
CA ALA A 77 -4.90 11.24 14.73
C ALA A 77 -5.69 11.12 13.40
N GLY A 78 -5.27 11.83 12.35
CA GLY A 78 -6.02 12.03 11.11
C GLY A 78 -6.85 13.32 11.11
N LEU A 79 -7.39 13.68 9.94
CA LEU A 79 -8.24 14.86 9.75
C LEU A 79 -9.55 14.73 10.56
N PRO A 80 -9.95 15.75 11.37
CA PRO A 80 -11.18 15.71 12.15
C PRO A 80 -12.44 15.40 11.32
N GLU A 81 -12.56 16.03 10.15
CA GLU A 81 -13.67 15.86 9.21
C GLU A 81 -13.78 14.44 8.67
N LEU A 82 -12.65 13.79 8.39
CA LEU A 82 -12.63 12.38 7.96
C LEU A 82 -13.06 11.46 9.10
N ARG A 83 -12.60 11.74 10.32
CA ARG A 83 -12.95 10.94 11.50
C ARG A 83 -14.44 11.04 11.82
N GLU A 84 -15.02 12.23 11.74
CA GLU A 84 -16.46 12.45 11.93
C GLU A 84 -17.27 11.72 10.85
N SER A 85 -16.88 11.85 9.57
CA SER A 85 -17.53 11.16 8.46
C SER A 85 -17.50 9.64 8.63
N LEU A 86 -16.38 9.06 9.07
CA LEU A 86 -16.26 7.63 9.34
C LEU A 86 -17.15 7.20 10.52
N SER A 87 -17.18 7.99 11.60
CA SER A 87 -18.05 7.72 12.75
C SER A 87 -19.52 7.68 12.34
N ASN A 88 -19.96 8.63 11.50
CA ASN A 88 -21.33 8.69 11.01
C ASN A 88 -21.67 7.55 10.05
N TRP A 89 -20.70 7.07 9.26
CA TRP A 89 -20.91 5.92 8.37
C TRP A 89 -21.01 4.59 9.13
N MET A 90 -20.35 4.47 10.29
CA MET A 90 -20.35 3.25 11.10
C MET A 90 -21.57 3.10 12.03
N MET A 91 -22.34 4.17 12.25
CA MET A 91 -23.56 4.17 13.07
C MET A 91 -24.80 3.90 12.21
#